data_AF-R6FN93-F1
#
_entry.id   AF-R6FN93-F1
#
_cell.length_a   1.000
_cell.length_b   1.000
_cell.length_c   1.000
_cell.angle_alpha   90.00
_cell.angle_beta   90.00
_cell.angle_gamma   90.00
#
_symmetry.space_group_name_H-M   'P 1'
#
loop_
_entity.id
_entity.type
_entity.pdbx_description
1 polymer ?
#
loop_
_entity_poly.entity_id
_entity_poly.type
_entity_poly.pdbx_seq_one_letter_code
_entity_poly.pdbx_strand_id
1 'polypeptide(L)'
;MGAITRLNSVQFEAMNVNEMVGVTLVYKSVNRDGETHFSGLNFAGDEYTPKDKTQDEIFRVWKNVVATFWTVKAIEAGLRVDNGGIASKLRAGTPAEIIVRTSDGKTSKRWDVENSVWSRIGLIPTKKDLECAGRDFKKKIHVATKASFDVLKFRLNFEEVAAKAANYYEILGVNRDASTEEIKKAYKEAAKAAHPDNGGDNVKMQMVNEAWDILGNAQKRAEYDAKMAA
;
A
#
# COMPACT_ATOMS: atom_id res chain seq x y z
N MET A 1 -11.99 19.71 -2.09
CA MET A 1 -11.27 19.57 -0.82
C MET A 1 -11.68 18.25 -0.21
N GLY A 2 -10.75 17.36 0.11
CA GLY A 2 -11.09 16.07 0.69
C GLY A 2 -11.84 16.18 2.03
N ALA A 3 -12.74 15.24 2.31
CA ALA A 3 -13.50 15.16 3.55
C ALA A 3 -13.09 13.92 4.35
N ILE A 4 -12.92 14.08 5.66
CA ILE A 4 -12.61 12.98 6.58
C ILE A 4 -13.76 12.85 7.58
N THR A 5 -14.48 11.75 7.52
CA THR A 5 -15.68 11.52 8.32
C THR A 5 -15.49 10.34 9.25
N ARG A 6 -15.69 10.56 10.55
CA ARG A 6 -15.76 9.48 11.54
C ARG A 6 -17.19 8.99 11.66
N LEU A 7 -17.37 7.68 11.58
CA LEU A 7 -18.65 6.99 11.67
C LEU A 7 -18.64 6.13 12.93
N ASN A 8 -19.66 6.29 13.77
CA ASN A 8 -19.91 5.34 14.87
C ASN A 8 -20.49 4.02 14.31
N SER A 9 -20.78 3.05 15.18
CA SER A 9 -21.26 1.74 14.75
C SER A 9 -22.59 1.79 14.00
N VAL A 10 -23.57 2.49 14.55
CA VAL A 10 -24.89 2.67 13.93
C VAL A 10 -24.76 3.33 12.55
N GLN A 11 -23.94 4.37 12.43
CA GLN A 11 -23.71 5.08 11.17
C GLN A 11 -23.00 4.21 10.14
N PHE A 12 -22.02 3.41 10.59
CA PHE A 12 -21.25 2.53 9.71
C PHE A 12 -22.10 1.38 9.17
N GLU A 13 -22.98 0.81 9.99
CA GLU A 13 -23.92 -0.25 9.59
C GLU A 13 -25.06 0.29 8.72
N ALA A 14 -25.56 1.49 9.01
CA ALA A 14 -26.63 2.12 8.24
C ALA A 14 -26.16 2.65 6.87
N MET A 15 -24.88 2.98 6.73
CA MET A 15 -24.32 3.38 5.43
C MET A 15 -24.24 2.18 4.51
N ASN A 16 -24.84 2.31 3.32
CA ASN A 16 -24.64 1.30 2.30
C ASN A 16 -23.15 1.30 1.94
N VAL A 17 -22.53 0.12 1.99
CA VAL A 17 -21.11 -0.11 1.76
C VAL A 17 -20.64 0.54 0.44
N ASN A 18 -21.53 0.66 -0.55
CA ASN A 18 -21.25 1.25 -1.86
C ASN A 18 -21.27 2.79 -1.90
N GLU A 19 -21.79 3.48 -0.88
CA GLU A 19 -21.83 4.95 -0.81
C GLU A 19 -20.52 5.55 -0.31
N MET A 20 -19.66 4.73 0.30
CA MET A 20 -18.40 5.14 0.89
C MET A 20 -17.26 5.11 -0.13
N VAL A 21 -17.20 6.11 -1.00
CA VAL A 21 -16.10 6.31 -1.94
C VAL A 21 -14.82 6.73 -1.22
N GLY A 22 -13.67 6.34 -1.78
CA GLY A 22 -12.35 6.66 -1.25
C GLY A 22 -11.77 5.57 -0.36
N VAL A 23 -11.07 5.97 0.71
CA VAL A 23 -10.42 5.03 1.65
C VAL A 23 -11.17 4.99 2.96
N THR A 24 -11.64 3.82 3.36
CA THR A 24 -12.28 3.59 4.66
C THR A 24 -11.37 2.75 5.55
N LEU A 25 -11.06 3.25 6.74
CA LEU A 25 -10.46 2.46 7.82
C LEU A 25 -11.58 1.96 8.73
N VAL A 26 -11.72 0.64 8.88
CA VAL A 26 -12.75 0.00 9.68
C VAL A 26 -12.13 -0.46 10.99
N TYR A 27 -12.72 -0.08 12.11
CA TYR A 27 -12.29 -0.46 13.44
C TYR A 27 -13.29 -1.41 14.05
N LYS A 28 -12.78 -2.45 14.71
CA LYS A 28 -13.56 -3.43 15.45
C LYS A 28 -13.44 -3.14 16.94
N SER A 29 -14.56 -3.22 17.63
CA SER A 29 -14.62 -3.09 19.09
C SER A 29 -15.58 -4.13 19.64
N VAL A 30 -15.33 -4.59 20.86
CA VAL A 30 -16.23 -5.52 21.57
C VAL A 30 -16.77 -4.78 22.78
N ASN A 31 -18.08 -4.75 22.95
CA ASN A 31 -18.71 -4.12 24.11
C ASN A 31 -18.61 -5.02 25.36
N ARG A 32 -19.11 -4.54 26.50
CA ARG A 32 -19.09 -5.28 27.77
C ARG A 32 -19.90 -6.58 27.71
N ASP A 33 -20.89 -6.63 26.83
CA ASP A 33 -21.79 -7.77 26.65
C ASP A 33 -21.22 -8.81 25.67
N GLY A 34 -20.02 -8.58 25.12
CA GLY A 34 -19.35 -9.48 24.19
C GLY A 34 -19.77 -9.31 22.73
N GLU A 35 -20.61 -8.32 22.43
CA GLU A 35 -21.05 -8.03 21.06
C GLU A 35 -19.97 -7.26 20.30
N THR A 36 -19.79 -7.64 19.03
CA THR A 36 -18.82 -6.97 18.14
C THR A 36 -19.50 -5.83 17.40
N HIS A 37 -18.88 -4.66 17.46
CA HIS A 37 -19.32 -3.42 16.79
C HIS A 37 -18.22 -2.93 15.85
N PHE A 38 -18.61 -2.53 14.64
CA PHE A 38 -17.69 -1.98 13.64
C PHE A 38 -17.92 -0.47 13.49
N SER A 39 -16.84 0.31 13.46
CA SER A 39 -16.90 1.76 13.22
C SER A 39 -15.97 2.14 12.08
N GLY A 40 -16.15 3.33 11.50
CA GLY A 40 -15.44 3.74 10.29
C GLY A 40 -14.74 5.08 10.41
N LEU A 41 -13.62 5.23 9.72
CA LEU A 41 -13.03 6.52 9.38
C LEU A 41 -12.89 6.59 7.86
N ASN A 42 -13.74 7.37 7.22
CA ASN A 42 -13.77 7.50 5.77
C ASN A 42 -13.01 8.73 5.30
N PHE A 43 -12.15 8.55 4.30
CA PHE A 43 -11.43 9.58 3.58
C PHE A 43 -12.00 9.66 2.17
N ALA A 44 -12.69 10.76 1.87
CA ALA A 44 -13.43 10.97 0.62
C ALA A 44 -12.96 12.22 -0.14
N GLY A 45 -13.26 12.28 -1.43
CA GLY A 45 -12.84 13.33 -2.36
C GLY A 45 -11.66 12.90 -3.22
N ASP A 46 -11.35 13.65 -4.28
CA ASP A 46 -10.38 13.28 -5.34
C ASP A 46 -8.99 12.87 -4.83
N GLU A 47 -8.61 13.43 -3.68
CA GLU A 47 -7.35 13.13 -3.00
C GLU A 47 -7.30 11.69 -2.46
N TYR A 48 -8.45 11.12 -2.10
CA TYR A 48 -8.59 9.81 -1.46
C TYR A 48 -9.38 8.81 -2.31
N THR A 49 -10.01 9.25 -3.39
CA THR A 49 -10.72 8.40 -4.34
C THR A 49 -9.80 8.02 -5.51
N PRO A 50 -9.54 6.71 -5.73
CA PRO A 50 -8.76 6.29 -6.87
C PRO A 50 -9.59 6.43 -8.14
N LYS A 51 -8.95 6.87 -9.23
CA LYS A 51 -9.61 7.04 -10.53
C LYS A 51 -9.93 5.70 -11.19
N ASP A 52 -9.14 4.69 -10.88
CA ASP A 52 -9.26 3.33 -11.40
C ASP A 52 -8.74 2.31 -10.37
N LYS A 53 -8.66 1.05 -10.78
CA LYS A 53 -8.20 -0.05 -9.90
C LYS A 53 -6.70 -0.31 -9.98
N THR A 54 -5.93 0.58 -10.63
CA THR A 54 -4.49 0.37 -10.81
C THR A 54 -3.74 0.48 -9.49
N GLN A 55 -2.59 -0.19 -9.44
CA GLN A 55 -1.73 -0.20 -8.27
C GLN A 55 -1.26 1.21 -7.88
N ASP A 56 -0.97 2.04 -8.88
CA ASP A 56 -0.45 3.40 -8.71
C ASP A 56 -1.50 4.35 -8.17
N GLU A 57 -2.73 4.27 -8.65
CA GLU A 57 -3.83 5.08 -8.14
C GLU A 57 -4.15 4.73 -6.68
N ILE A 58 -4.13 3.43 -6.35
CA ILE A 58 -4.37 3.02 -4.97
C ILE A 58 -3.16 3.41 -4.08
N PHE A 59 -1.92 3.34 -4.58
CA PHE A 59 -0.74 3.85 -3.87
C PHE A 59 -0.84 5.34 -3.63
N ARG A 60 -1.30 6.10 -4.63
CA ARG A 60 -1.49 7.56 -4.54
C ARG A 60 -2.47 7.91 -3.42
N VAL A 61 -3.66 7.32 -3.42
CA VAL A 61 -4.67 7.63 -2.38
C VAL A 61 -4.22 7.18 -1.00
N TRP A 62 -3.54 6.03 -0.90
CA TRP A 62 -2.99 5.56 0.36
C TRP A 62 -1.88 6.46 0.89
N LYS A 63 -0.98 6.93 0.02
CA LYS A 63 0.05 7.93 0.37
C LYS A 63 -0.59 9.18 0.97
N ASN A 64 -1.72 9.61 0.42
CA ASN A 64 -2.44 10.77 0.92
C ASN A 64 -3.05 10.51 2.31
N VAL A 65 -3.59 9.32 2.56
CA VAL A 65 -4.04 8.92 3.91
C VAL A 65 -2.89 8.96 4.92
N VAL A 66 -1.73 8.37 4.57
CA VAL A 66 -0.53 8.39 5.42
C VAL A 66 -0.06 9.82 5.67
N ALA A 67 0.02 10.65 4.62
CA ALA A 67 0.41 12.06 4.72
C ALA A 67 -0.49 12.84 5.68
N THR A 68 -1.80 12.60 5.64
CA THR A 68 -2.77 13.24 6.52
C THR A 68 -2.51 12.90 7.98
N PHE A 69 -2.33 11.61 8.31
CA PHE A 69 -2.00 11.22 9.69
C PHE A 69 -0.68 11.84 10.17
N TRP A 70 0.34 11.84 9.33
CA TRP A 70 1.66 12.36 9.67
C TRP A 70 1.63 13.87 9.88
N THR A 71 0.93 14.60 9.01
CA THR A 71 0.78 16.06 9.10
C THR A 71 0.01 16.45 10.36
N VAL A 72 -1.11 15.79 10.63
CA VAL A 72 -1.89 16.05 11.86
C VAL A 72 -1.05 15.79 13.10
N LYS A 73 -0.24 14.72 13.11
CA LYS A 73 0.64 14.40 14.23
C LYS A 73 1.76 15.41 14.44
N ALA A 74 2.36 15.90 13.36
CA ALA A 74 3.35 16.97 13.44
C ALA A 74 2.76 18.27 14.02
N ILE A 75 1.57 18.66 13.55
CA ILE A 75 0.86 19.84 14.07
C ILE A 75 0.47 19.66 15.54
N GLU A 76 -0.08 18.50 15.93
CA GLU A 76 -0.39 18.20 17.33
C GLU A 76 0.84 18.28 18.23
N ALA A 77 2.00 17.81 17.75
CA ALA A 77 3.25 17.88 18.51
C ALA A 77 3.65 19.33 18.79
N GLY A 78 3.55 20.23 17.81
CA GLY A 78 3.78 21.67 18.01
C GLY A 78 2.79 22.30 18.98
N LEU A 79 1.48 22.09 18.77
CA LEU A 79 0.43 22.67 19.62
C LEU A 79 0.52 22.25 21.09
N ARG A 80 1.03 21.04 21.37
CA ARG A 80 1.26 20.57 22.75
C ARG A 80 2.41 21.28 23.45
N VAL A 81 3.42 21.71 22.70
CA VAL A 81 4.54 22.50 23.21
C VAL A 81 4.07 23.94 23.46
N ASP A 82 3.17 24.44 22.62
CA ASP A 82 2.83 25.86 22.58
C ASP A 82 1.57 26.27 23.38
N ASN A 83 0.60 25.37 23.66
CA ASN A 83 -0.63 25.78 24.35
C ASN A 83 -1.49 24.62 24.94
N GLY A 84 -1.20 24.20 26.18
CA GLY A 84 -2.21 23.55 27.04
C GLY A 84 -2.74 22.16 26.62
N GLY A 85 -2.07 21.46 25.69
CA GLY A 85 -2.34 20.05 25.43
C GLY A 85 -3.47 19.71 24.45
N ILE A 86 -3.79 20.60 23.50
CA ILE A 86 -4.83 20.34 22.49
C ILE A 86 -4.56 19.00 21.76
N ALA A 87 -5.58 18.15 21.78
CA ALA A 87 -5.59 16.84 21.16
C ALA A 87 -6.53 16.83 19.95
N SER A 88 -6.02 16.48 18.77
CA SER A 88 -6.82 16.20 17.58
C SER A 88 -7.76 15.01 17.82
N LYS A 89 -8.97 15.10 17.26
CA LYS A 89 -9.93 13.99 17.18
C LYS A 89 -9.51 12.90 16.20
N LEU A 90 -8.53 13.18 15.34
CA LEU A 90 -7.94 12.17 14.46
C LEU A 90 -6.96 11.31 15.28
N ARG A 91 -7.44 10.14 15.68
CA ARG A 91 -6.66 9.06 16.28
C ARG A 91 -6.69 7.89 15.30
N ALA A 92 -5.53 7.43 14.85
CA ALA A 92 -5.43 6.12 14.23
C ALA A 92 -5.27 5.11 15.36
N GLY A 93 -6.30 4.30 15.60
CA GLY A 93 -6.09 2.99 16.19
C GLY A 93 -5.56 2.04 15.11
N THR A 94 -5.32 0.79 15.46
CA THR A 94 -5.18 -0.27 14.47
C THR A 94 -6.57 -0.59 13.92
N PRO A 95 -6.88 -0.31 12.65
CA PRO A 95 -8.11 -0.78 12.05
C PRO A 95 -8.07 -2.31 11.87
N ALA A 96 -9.24 -2.92 11.94
CA ALA A 96 -9.45 -4.32 11.61
C ALA A 96 -9.47 -4.52 10.08
N GLU A 97 -10.04 -3.56 9.33
CA GLU A 97 -10.03 -3.61 7.87
C GLU A 97 -9.66 -2.27 7.24
N ILE A 98 -9.09 -2.33 6.03
CA ILE A 98 -8.96 -1.18 5.13
C ILE A 98 -9.77 -1.50 3.88
N ILE A 99 -10.55 -0.53 3.40
CA ILE A 99 -11.34 -0.67 2.18
C ILE A 99 -11.05 0.52 1.27
N VAL A 100 -10.77 0.25 0.00
CA VAL A 100 -10.59 1.27 -1.03
C VAL A 100 -11.67 1.09 -2.09
N ARG A 101 -12.45 2.14 -2.33
CA ARG A 101 -13.54 2.16 -3.31
C ARG A 101 -13.34 3.25 -4.36
N THR A 102 -13.61 2.90 -5.61
CA THR A 102 -13.59 3.81 -6.75
C THR A 102 -14.80 4.76 -6.72
N SER A 103 -14.79 5.78 -7.57
CA SER A 103 -15.87 6.78 -7.66
C SER A 103 -17.24 6.19 -8.02
N ASP A 104 -17.29 5.02 -8.65
CA ASP A 104 -18.50 4.25 -8.95
C ASP A 104 -18.99 3.37 -7.78
N GLY A 105 -18.43 3.55 -6.58
CA GLY A 105 -18.79 2.80 -5.38
C GLY A 105 -18.28 1.36 -5.35
N LYS A 106 -17.64 0.88 -6.42
CA LYS A 106 -17.11 -0.49 -6.46
C LYS A 106 -15.92 -0.63 -5.52
N THR A 107 -15.88 -1.73 -4.79
CA THR A 107 -14.70 -2.09 -4.00
C THR A 107 -13.55 -2.41 -4.95
N SER A 108 -12.50 -1.60 -4.87
CA SER A 108 -11.25 -1.84 -5.58
C SER A 108 -10.44 -2.89 -4.82
N LYS A 109 -10.35 -2.72 -3.49
CA LYS A 109 -9.60 -3.63 -2.64
C LYS A 109 -10.08 -3.56 -1.18
N ARG A 110 -9.98 -4.68 -0.48
CA ARG A 110 -10.27 -4.84 0.95
C ARG A 110 -9.13 -5.63 1.58
N TRP A 111 -8.71 -5.23 2.77
CA TRP A 111 -7.72 -5.94 3.57
C TRP A 111 -8.25 -6.20 4.96
N ASP A 112 -8.05 -7.42 5.44
CA ASP A 112 -8.07 -7.73 6.87
C ASP A 112 -6.67 -7.47 7.42
N VAL A 113 -6.62 -6.64 8.46
CA VAL A 113 -5.40 -6.07 9.02
C VAL A 113 -5.19 -6.51 10.47
N GLU A 114 -6.21 -7.12 11.10
CA GLU A 114 -6.26 -7.46 12.52
C GLU A 114 -5.04 -8.32 12.93
N ASN A 115 -4.61 -9.23 12.06
CA ASN A 115 -3.50 -10.15 12.29
C ASN A 115 -2.22 -9.84 11.48
N SER A 116 -2.18 -8.70 10.79
CA SER A 116 -1.04 -8.34 9.93
C SER A 116 0.11 -7.70 10.73
N VAL A 117 1.32 -7.66 10.16
CA VAL A 117 2.45 -6.90 10.75
C VAL A 117 2.09 -5.42 10.94
N TRP A 118 1.13 -4.92 10.16
CA TRP A 118 0.64 -3.55 10.25
C TRP A 118 -0.08 -3.25 11.56
N SER A 119 -0.66 -4.28 12.23
CA SER A 119 -1.22 -4.13 13.58
C SER A 119 -0.18 -3.75 14.63
N ARG A 120 1.10 -4.08 14.36
CA ARG A 120 2.24 -3.81 15.24
C ARG A 120 2.93 -2.49 14.91
N ILE A 121 2.97 -2.09 13.64
CA ILE A 121 3.69 -0.89 13.16
C ILE A 121 2.79 0.36 13.24
N GLY A 122 1.51 0.25 12.87
CA GLY A 122 0.55 1.36 12.89
C GLY A 122 0.75 2.42 11.78
N LEU A 123 -0.20 3.37 11.72
CA LEU A 123 -0.23 4.50 10.76
C LEU A 123 0.51 5.76 11.23
N ILE A 124 0.74 5.85 12.54
CA ILE A 124 1.16 7.07 13.22
C ILE A 124 2.68 7.11 13.26
N PRO A 125 3.33 8.20 12.80
CA PRO A 125 4.77 8.33 12.92
C PRO A 125 5.16 8.43 14.40
N THR A 126 6.27 7.80 14.76
CA THR A 126 6.88 7.98 16.07
C THR A 126 7.52 9.37 16.17
N LYS A 127 7.86 9.80 17.39
CA LYS A 127 8.64 11.03 17.61
C LYS A 127 9.94 11.02 16.80
N LYS A 128 10.64 9.88 16.79
CA LYS A 128 11.89 9.69 16.04
C LYS A 128 11.67 9.83 14.53
N ASP A 129 10.55 9.31 14.01
CA ASP A 129 10.20 9.45 12.58
C ASP A 129 10.00 10.91 12.20
N LEU A 130 9.32 11.69 13.05
CA LEU A 130 9.10 13.13 12.84
C LEU A 130 10.40 13.93 12.90
N GLU A 131 11.26 13.66 13.89
CA GLU A 131 12.58 14.30 14.00
C GLU A 131 13.46 14.00 12.78
N CYS A 132 13.46 12.75 12.33
CA CYS A 132 14.20 12.30 11.15
C CYS A 132 13.60 12.81 9.83
N ALA A 133 12.34 13.26 9.83
CA ALA A 133 11.66 13.78 8.65
C ALA A 133 11.95 15.27 8.39
N GLY A 134 12.57 15.98 9.32
CA GLY A 134 12.82 17.43 9.23
C GLY A 134 13.47 17.92 7.93
N ARG A 135 14.37 17.13 7.30
CA ARG A 135 15.03 17.54 6.04
C ARG A 135 14.27 17.17 4.75
N ASP A 136 13.37 16.17 4.79
CA ASP A 136 12.61 15.73 3.60
C ASP A 136 11.34 14.96 4.01
N PHE A 137 10.33 15.71 4.46
CA PHE A 137 9.07 15.15 4.97
C PHE A 137 8.31 14.34 3.92
N LYS A 138 8.34 14.80 2.66
CA LYS A 138 7.68 14.12 1.52
C LYS A 138 8.30 12.77 1.23
N LYS A 139 9.63 12.67 1.21
CA LYS A 139 10.34 11.40 1.01
C LYS A 139 10.07 10.42 2.14
N LYS A 140 10.01 10.87 3.39
CA LYS A 140 9.67 10.00 4.53
C LYS A 140 8.24 9.46 4.46
N ILE A 141 7.26 10.30 4.11
CA ILE A 141 5.89 9.85 3.84
C ILE A 141 5.90 8.78 2.74
N HIS A 142 6.63 9.00 1.64
CA HIS A 142 6.71 8.02 0.56
C HIS A 142 7.31 6.69 1.03
N VAL A 143 8.40 6.72 1.81
CA VAL A 143 9.02 5.50 2.36
C VAL A 143 8.09 4.77 3.31
N ALA A 144 7.40 5.48 4.21
CA ALA A 144 6.42 4.89 5.12
C ALA A 144 5.21 4.31 4.38
N THR A 145 4.76 5.01 3.33
CA THR A 145 3.71 4.53 2.43
C THR A 145 4.15 3.22 1.77
N LYS A 146 5.34 3.18 1.17
CA LYS A 146 5.88 1.96 0.56
C LYS A 146 5.95 0.79 1.56
N ALA A 147 6.49 1.03 2.75
CA ALA A 147 6.59 0.01 3.79
C ALA A 147 5.20 -0.54 4.21
N SER A 148 4.23 0.35 4.42
CA SER A 148 2.86 -0.09 4.74
C SER A 148 2.20 -0.85 3.59
N PHE A 149 2.40 -0.42 2.35
CA PHE A 149 1.89 -1.09 1.16
C PHE A 149 2.47 -2.49 0.97
N ASP A 150 3.77 -2.64 1.17
CA ASP A 150 4.46 -3.93 1.06
C ASP A 150 3.95 -4.88 2.15
N VAL A 151 3.79 -4.40 3.39
CA VAL A 151 3.24 -5.18 4.52
C VAL A 151 1.79 -5.60 4.31
N LEU A 152 0.96 -4.73 3.73
CA LEU A 152 -0.44 -5.04 3.40
C LEU A 152 -0.56 -6.01 2.21
N LYS A 153 0.57 -6.54 1.70
CA LYS A 153 0.65 -7.38 0.50
C LYS A 153 -0.11 -6.74 -0.66
N PHE A 154 0.06 -5.43 -0.80
CA PHE A 154 -0.61 -4.65 -1.82
C PHE A 154 -0.08 -5.01 -3.21
N ARG A 155 1.24 -5.12 -3.31
CA ARG A 155 1.87 -5.89 -4.38
C ARG A 155 1.40 -7.32 -4.18
N LEU A 156 0.87 -7.94 -5.24
CA LEU A 156 0.72 -9.39 -5.29
C LEU A 156 1.96 -10.00 -4.65
N ASN A 157 1.77 -10.89 -3.67
CA ASN A 157 2.89 -11.58 -3.04
C ASN A 157 3.69 -12.20 -4.19
N PHE A 158 4.87 -11.66 -4.47
CA PHE A 158 5.56 -11.95 -5.72
C PHE A 158 5.98 -13.42 -5.77
N GLU A 159 6.27 -14.02 -4.60
CA GLU A 159 6.43 -15.46 -4.45
C GLU A 159 5.21 -16.27 -4.94
N GLU A 160 3.99 -15.74 -4.78
CA GLU A 160 2.74 -16.41 -5.14
C GLU A 160 2.39 -16.24 -6.63
N VAL A 161 2.82 -15.13 -7.25
CA VAL A 161 2.67 -14.89 -8.70
C VAL A 161 3.82 -15.47 -9.50
N ALA A 162 5.05 -15.43 -8.98
CA ALA A 162 6.21 -16.15 -9.50
C ALA A 162 6.18 -17.66 -9.18
N ALA A 163 5.25 -18.12 -8.33
CA ALA A 163 4.84 -19.53 -8.29
C ALA A 163 3.79 -19.85 -9.37
N LYS A 164 3.10 -18.84 -9.92
CA LYS A 164 2.05 -18.99 -10.94
C LYS A 164 2.58 -18.78 -12.37
N ALA A 165 3.58 -17.92 -12.56
CA ALA A 165 4.48 -17.88 -13.70
C ALA A 165 5.67 -18.77 -13.37
N ALA A 166 6.09 -19.72 -14.20
CA ALA A 166 6.85 -20.85 -13.69
C ALA A 166 8.33 -20.54 -13.34
N ASN A 167 8.85 -19.34 -13.64
CA ASN A 167 10.15 -18.78 -13.15
C ASN A 167 10.46 -17.38 -13.74
N TYR A 168 11.56 -16.73 -13.31
CA TYR A 168 12.02 -15.42 -13.83
C TYR A 168 12.50 -15.46 -15.29
N TYR A 169 12.94 -16.61 -15.80
CA TYR A 169 13.36 -16.74 -17.20
C TYR A 169 12.16 -16.65 -18.13
N GLU A 170 11.04 -17.27 -17.76
CA GLU A 170 9.76 -17.17 -18.46
C GLU A 170 9.18 -15.76 -18.44
N ILE A 171 9.32 -15.03 -17.34
CA ILE A 171 8.88 -13.62 -17.26
C ILE A 171 9.62 -12.76 -18.30
N LEU A 172 10.91 -13.01 -18.51
CA LEU A 172 11.70 -12.33 -19.53
C LEU A 172 11.59 -12.98 -20.93
N GLY A 173 10.97 -14.16 -21.03
CA GLY A 173 10.85 -14.90 -22.30
C GLY A 173 12.18 -15.45 -22.83
N VAL A 174 13.11 -15.82 -21.93
CA VAL A 174 14.43 -16.35 -22.28
C VAL A 174 14.61 -17.77 -21.74
N ASN A 175 15.56 -18.52 -22.32
CA ASN A 175 15.95 -19.81 -21.77
C ASN A 175 16.86 -19.64 -20.53
N ARG A 176 16.92 -20.65 -19.66
CA ARG A 176 17.74 -20.66 -18.45
C ARG A 176 19.23 -20.51 -18.73
N ASP A 177 19.66 -21.06 -19.87
CA ASP A 177 21.01 -21.04 -20.41
C ASP A 177 21.34 -19.74 -21.17
N ALA A 178 20.42 -18.76 -21.20
CA ALA A 178 20.66 -17.46 -21.80
C ALA A 178 21.85 -16.73 -21.17
N SER A 179 22.65 -16.13 -22.02
CA SER A 179 23.75 -15.25 -21.63
C SER A 179 23.25 -13.97 -20.97
N THR A 180 24.12 -13.30 -20.22
CA THR A 180 23.80 -12.01 -19.57
C THR A 180 23.35 -10.96 -20.59
N GLU A 181 23.92 -10.96 -21.79
CA GLU A 181 23.54 -10.02 -22.85
C GLU A 181 22.15 -10.32 -23.43
N GLU A 182 21.80 -11.60 -23.57
CA GLU A 182 20.45 -12.01 -23.99
C GLU A 182 19.40 -11.65 -22.94
N ILE A 183 19.68 -11.90 -21.66
CA ILE A 183 18.80 -11.50 -20.54
C ILE A 183 18.61 -9.98 -20.52
N LYS A 184 19.68 -9.22 -20.73
CA LYS A 184 19.64 -7.75 -20.78
C LYS A 184 18.84 -7.22 -21.96
N LYS A 185 18.95 -7.86 -23.12
CA LYS A 185 18.15 -7.54 -24.30
C LYS A 185 16.67 -7.83 -24.04
N ALA A 186 16.36 -9.03 -23.55
CA ALA A 186 15.01 -9.46 -23.25
C ALA A 186 14.34 -8.57 -22.20
N TYR A 187 15.06 -8.18 -21.15
CA TYR A 187 14.59 -7.20 -20.18
C TYR A 187 14.16 -5.89 -20.84
N LYS A 188 14.97 -5.31 -21.73
CA LYS A 188 14.63 -4.05 -22.41
C LYS A 188 13.38 -4.18 -23.27
N GLU A 189 13.23 -5.29 -23.98
CA GLU A 189 12.07 -5.57 -24.83
C GLU A 189 10.81 -5.78 -23.99
N ALA A 190 10.89 -6.60 -22.95
CA ALA A 190 9.79 -6.86 -22.02
C ALA A 190 9.38 -5.59 -21.25
N ALA A 191 10.34 -4.77 -20.83
CA ALA A 191 10.08 -3.51 -20.12
C ALA A 191 9.39 -2.50 -21.03
N LYS A 192 9.81 -2.41 -22.30
CA LYS A 192 9.14 -1.56 -23.29
C LYS A 192 7.70 -2.02 -23.55
N ALA A 193 7.47 -3.32 -23.67
CA ALA A 193 6.12 -3.89 -23.87
C ALA A 193 5.23 -3.74 -22.64
N ALA A 194 5.80 -3.79 -21.43
CA ALA A 194 5.08 -3.66 -20.18
C ALA A 194 4.86 -2.19 -19.74
N HIS A 195 5.51 -1.22 -20.37
CA HIS A 195 5.39 0.18 -20.00
C HIS A 195 3.96 0.71 -20.21
N PRO A 196 3.35 1.40 -19.22
CA PRO A 196 1.99 1.93 -19.32
C PRO A 196 1.74 2.81 -20.54
N ASP A 197 2.72 3.64 -20.92
CA ASP A 197 2.62 4.51 -22.11
C ASP A 197 2.48 3.73 -23.43
N ASN A 198 2.86 2.45 -23.45
CA ASN A 198 2.73 1.56 -24.61
C ASN A 198 1.50 0.62 -24.49
N GLY A 199 0.56 0.91 -23.58
CA GLY A 199 -0.60 0.07 -23.31
C GLY A 199 -0.29 -1.17 -22.46
N GLY A 200 0.87 -1.18 -21.80
CA GLY A 200 1.30 -2.23 -20.88
C GLY A 200 0.65 -2.15 -19.50
N ASP A 201 0.96 -3.14 -18.67
CA ASP A 201 0.44 -3.26 -17.30
C ASP A 201 1.56 -2.99 -16.30
N ASN A 202 1.34 -2.09 -15.36
CA ASN A 202 2.25 -1.81 -14.24
C ASN A 202 2.65 -3.09 -13.47
N VAL A 203 1.74 -4.07 -13.38
CA VAL A 203 2.02 -5.37 -12.76
C VAL A 203 3.07 -6.12 -13.59
N LYS A 204 2.89 -6.20 -14.91
CA LYS A 204 3.89 -6.81 -15.82
C LYS A 204 5.22 -6.08 -15.75
N MET A 205 5.21 -4.75 -15.67
CA MET A 205 6.44 -3.95 -15.59
C MET A 205 7.21 -4.26 -14.31
N GLN A 206 6.51 -4.40 -13.18
CA GLN A 206 7.14 -4.80 -11.91
C GLN A 206 7.74 -6.20 -12.00
N MET A 207 7.03 -7.16 -12.60
CA MET A 207 7.54 -8.53 -12.80
C MET A 207 8.83 -8.53 -13.64
N VAL A 208 8.86 -7.76 -14.73
CA VAL A 208 10.03 -7.64 -15.60
C VAL A 208 11.22 -7.01 -14.88
N ASN A 209 11.00 -5.96 -14.09
CA ASN A 209 12.04 -5.30 -13.31
C ASN A 209 12.66 -6.22 -12.25
N GLU A 210 11.84 -7.03 -11.59
CA GLU A 210 12.30 -7.93 -10.53
C GLU A 210 13.04 -9.15 -11.11
N ALA A 211 12.55 -9.70 -12.23
CA ALA A 211 13.29 -10.72 -12.98
C ALA A 211 14.67 -10.19 -13.40
N TRP A 212 14.78 -8.92 -13.79
CA TRP A 212 16.07 -8.29 -14.09
C TRP A 212 16.96 -8.06 -12.86
N ASP A 213 16.41 -7.69 -11.71
CA ASP A 213 17.19 -7.53 -10.46
C ASP A 213 17.84 -8.84 -10.02
N ILE A 214 17.19 -9.97 -10.26
CA ILE A 214 17.72 -11.30 -9.96
C ILE A 214 18.63 -11.81 -11.09
N LEU A 215 18.13 -11.90 -12.32
CA LEU A 215 18.84 -12.53 -13.43
C LEU A 215 19.95 -11.65 -14.03
N GLY A 216 19.84 -10.33 -13.91
CA GLY A 216 20.84 -9.37 -14.39
C GLY A 216 22.07 -9.27 -13.48
N ASN A 217 21.99 -9.80 -12.24
CA ASN A 217 23.13 -9.87 -11.32
C ASN A 217 23.64 -11.32 -11.24
N ALA A 218 24.91 -11.54 -11.57
CA ALA A 218 25.50 -12.88 -11.64
C ALA A 218 25.42 -13.65 -10.31
N GLN A 219 25.60 -12.97 -9.17
CA GLN A 219 25.52 -13.60 -7.85
C GLN A 219 24.08 -13.99 -7.50
N LYS A 220 23.12 -13.06 -7.65
CA LYS A 220 21.70 -13.33 -7.38
C LYS A 220 21.13 -14.41 -8.31
N ARG A 221 21.54 -14.41 -9.58
CA ARG A 221 21.18 -15.45 -10.56
C ARG A 221 21.66 -16.82 -10.10
N ALA A 222 22.93 -16.94 -9.68
CA ALA A 222 23.48 -18.21 -9.20
C ALA A 222 22.74 -18.74 -7.95
N GLU A 223 22.41 -17.86 -7.01
CA GLU A 223 21.62 -18.22 -5.82
C GLU A 223 20.20 -18.68 -6.18
N TYR A 224 19.57 -18.00 -7.15
CA TYR A 224 18.26 -18.37 -7.67
C TYR A 224 18.29 -19.72 -8.39
N ASP A 225 19.30 -19.93 -9.24
CA ASP A 225 19.52 -21.18 -9.97
C ASP A 225 19.74 -22.37 -9.03
N ALA A 226 20.49 -22.17 -7.94
CA ALA A 226 20.72 -23.19 -6.93
C ALA A 226 19.43 -23.59 -6.19
N LYS A 227 18.54 -22.63 -5.90
CA LYS A 227 17.24 -22.89 -5.27
C LYS A 227 16.25 -23.62 -6.17
N MET A 228 16.32 -23.41 -7.48
CA MET A 228 15.45 -24.10 -8.45
C MET A 228 15.90 -25.54 -8.75
N ALA A 229 17.14 -25.89 -8.42
CA ALA A 229 17.70 -27.24 -8.64
C ALA A 229 17.57 -28.17 -7.42
N ALA A 230 17.14 -27.64 -6.26
CA ALA A 230 16.94 -28.38 -5.01
C ALA A 230 15.47 -28.80 -4.86
#